data_AF-A0AAV2QQ05-F1
#
_entry.id   AF-A0AAV2QQ05-F1
#
_cell.length_a   1.000
_cell.length_b   1.000
_cell.length_c   1.000
_cell.angle_alpha   90.00
_cell.angle_beta   90.00
_cell.angle_gamma   90.00
#
_symmetry.space_group_name_H-M   'P 1'
#
loop_
_entity.id
_entity.type
_entity.pdbx_description
1 polymer ?
#
loop_
_entity_poly.entity_id
_entity_poly.type
_entity_poly.pdbx_seq_one_letter_code
_entity_poly.pdbx_strand_id
1 'polypeptide(L)'
;QMLINWFVSAFSEGHYLRHVVTSQDIKILATQFCTHLLAAGVIRQIEDVNAPLELLFRPDLMYYWSHTETSASQILTPGKLSPSAWPPSNFAELISSARPGAKYTEA
;
A
#
# COMPACT_ATOMS: atom_id res chain seq x y z
N GLN A 1 -20.33 6.85 13.29
CA GLN A 1 -20.24 7.38 11.90
C GLN A 1 -19.19 8.49 11.74
N MET A 2 -17.93 8.29 12.19
CA MET A 2 -16.93 9.37 12.12
C MET A 2 -16.43 9.64 10.69
N LEU A 3 -16.23 8.60 9.87
CA LEU A 3 -15.76 8.74 8.48
C LEU A 3 -16.71 9.60 7.63
N ILE A 4 -18.01 9.33 7.72
CA ILE A 4 -19.04 10.07 6.96
C ILE A 4 -19.13 11.52 7.44
N ASN A 5 -19.12 11.75 8.76
CA ASN A 5 -19.15 13.11 9.30
C ASN A 5 -17.88 13.90 8.93
N TRP A 6 -16.72 13.23 8.91
CA TRP A 6 -15.47 13.82 8.45
C TRP A 6 -15.53 14.19 6.97
N PHE A 7 -16.06 13.30 6.12
CA PHE A 7 -16.27 13.60 4.70
C PHE A 7 -17.19 14.82 4.48
N VAL A 8 -18.33 14.87 5.19
CA VAL A 8 -19.27 16.01 5.10
C VAL A 8 -18.60 17.32 5.57
N SER A 9 -17.72 17.25 6.57
CA SER A 9 -17.01 18.43 7.10
C SER A 9 -16.05 19.07 6.09
N ALA A 10 -15.65 18.36 5.03
CA ALA A 10 -14.82 18.90 3.96
C ALA A 10 -15.53 20.00 3.13
N PHE A 11 -16.87 20.06 3.20
CA PHE A 11 -17.68 21.09 2.56
C PHE A 11 -18.06 22.16 3.58
N SER A 12 -17.40 23.32 3.51
CA SER A 12 -17.74 24.48 4.34
C SER A 12 -19.15 25.02 4.02
N GLU A 13 -19.75 25.77 4.95
CA GLU A 13 -21.13 26.29 4.78
C GLU A 13 -21.31 27.21 3.55
N GLY A 14 -20.25 27.90 3.13
CA GLY A 14 -20.25 28.75 1.93
C GLY A 14 -19.90 28.01 0.63
N HIS A 15 -19.67 26.70 0.68
CA HIS A 15 -19.33 25.93 -0.50
C HIS A 15 -20.56 25.77 -1.40
N TYR A 16 -20.44 26.05 -2.70
CA TYR A 16 -21.57 26.07 -3.63
C TYR A 16 -22.41 24.78 -3.60
N LEU A 17 -21.76 23.61 -3.41
CA LEU A 17 -22.47 22.33 -3.30
C LEU A 17 -23.49 22.29 -2.15
N ARG A 18 -23.28 23.01 -1.04
CA ARG A 18 -24.26 23.07 0.06
C ARG A 18 -25.54 23.83 -0.29
N HIS A 19 -25.51 24.65 -1.34
CA HIS A 19 -26.70 25.32 -1.85
C HIS A 19 -27.54 24.43 -2.79
N VAL A 20 -26.95 23.35 -3.30
CA VAL A 20 -27.58 22.46 -4.28
C VAL A 20 -27.90 21.08 -3.69
N VAL A 21 -27.08 20.62 -2.75
CA VAL A 21 -27.13 19.29 -2.17
C VAL A 21 -27.23 19.42 -0.65
N THR A 22 -28.25 18.79 -0.06
CA THR A 22 -28.43 18.86 1.40
C THR A 22 -27.37 18.04 2.13
N SER A 23 -27.10 18.36 3.38
CA SER A 23 -26.18 17.58 4.22
C SER A 23 -26.59 16.11 4.34
N GLN A 24 -27.89 15.79 4.22
CA GLN A 24 -28.38 14.41 4.22
C GLN A 24 -28.02 13.70 2.92
N ASP A 25 -28.19 14.36 1.78
CA ASP A 25 -27.83 13.79 0.47
C ASP A 25 -26.32 13.52 0.39
N ILE A 26 -25.49 14.42 0.91
CA ILE A 26 -24.03 14.20 0.98
C ILE A 26 -23.70 12.96 1.80
N LYS A 27 -24.41 12.71 2.92
CA LYS A 27 -24.23 11.49 3.73
C LYS A 27 -24.62 10.22 2.97
N ILE A 28 -25.71 10.27 2.20
CA ILE A 28 -26.13 9.15 1.34
C ILE A 28 -25.06 8.86 0.30
N LEU A 29 -24.58 9.89 -0.40
CA LEU A 29 -23.50 9.76 -1.39
C LEU A 29 -22.21 9.20 -0.78
N ALA A 30 -21.81 9.71 0.39
CA ALA A 30 -20.64 9.22 1.11
C ALA A 30 -20.79 7.74 1.52
N THR A 31 -21.99 7.31 1.92
CA THR A 31 -22.27 5.92 2.28
C THR A 31 -22.14 4.99 1.07
N GLN A 32 -22.65 5.42 -0.10
CA GLN A 32 -22.49 4.67 -1.35
C GLN A 32 -21.02 4.62 -1.80
N PHE A 33 -20.31 5.73 -1.68
CA PHE A 33 -18.87 5.76 -1.95
C PHE A 33 -18.11 4.76 -1.07
N CYS A 34 -18.40 4.70 0.23
CA CYS A 34 -17.80 3.71 1.12
C CYS A 34 -18.18 2.26 0.74
N THR A 35 -19.38 2.02 0.23
CA THR A 35 -19.77 0.71 -0.32
C THR A 35 -18.89 0.31 -1.50
N HIS A 36 -18.58 1.25 -2.40
CA HIS A 36 -17.66 0.99 -3.50
C HIS A 36 -16.22 0.75 -3.03
N LEU A 37 -15.75 1.46 -2.00
CA LEU A 37 -14.44 1.20 -1.39
C LEU A 37 -14.37 -0.21 -0.79
N LEU A 38 -15.45 -0.66 -0.14
CA LEU A 38 -15.55 -2.00 0.43
C LEU A 38 -15.53 -3.06 -0.68
N ALA A 39 -16.35 -2.88 -1.72
CA ALA A 39 -16.41 -3.80 -2.86
C ALA A 39 -15.09 -3.88 -3.64
N ALA A 40 -14.36 -2.76 -3.76
CA ALA A 40 -13.03 -2.71 -4.37
C ALA A 40 -11.93 -3.30 -3.47
N GLY A 41 -12.26 -3.68 -2.23
CA GLY A 41 -11.33 -4.22 -1.25
C GLY A 41 -10.43 -3.19 -0.59
N VAL A 42 -10.60 -1.89 -0.87
CA VAL A 42 -9.80 -0.77 -0.33
C VAL A 42 -10.01 -0.63 1.18
N ILE A 43 -11.24 -0.86 1.64
CA ILE A 43 -11.56 -1.02 3.05
C ILE A 43 -12.12 -2.42 3.27
N ARG A 44 -11.94 -2.96 4.48
CA ARG A 44 -12.48 -4.26 4.88
C ARG A 44 -13.19 -4.14 6.22
N GLN A 45 -14.30 -4.87 6.38
CA GLN A 45 -15.01 -4.96 7.64
C GLN A 45 -14.18 -5.76 8.65
N ILE A 46 -14.18 -5.32 9.92
CA ILE A 46 -13.66 -6.11 11.03
C ILE A 46 -14.75 -7.11 11.43
N GLU A 47 -14.43 -8.41 11.38
CA GLU A 47 -15.35 -9.47 11.80
C GLU A 47 -15.62 -9.38 13.31
N ASP A 48 -16.91 -9.47 13.68
CA ASP A 48 -17.37 -9.58 15.07
C ASP A 48 -18.36 -10.75 15.13
N VAL A 49 -18.40 -11.44 16.27
CA VAL A 49 -19.37 -12.50 16.58
C VAL A 49 -20.81 -12.04 16.33
N ASN A 50 -21.09 -10.75 16.54
CA ASN A 50 -22.42 -10.17 16.36
C ASN A 50 -22.62 -9.44 15.02
N ALA A 51 -21.59 -9.34 14.18
CA ALA A 51 -21.65 -8.61 12.91
C ALA A 51 -21.01 -9.44 11.79
N PRO A 52 -21.81 -10.21 11.03
CA PRO A 52 -21.30 -10.96 9.89
C PRO A 52 -20.75 -10.02 8.82
N LEU A 53 -19.90 -10.53 7.93
CA LEU A 53 -19.39 -9.77 6.80
C LEU A 53 -20.53 -9.32 5.88
N GLU A 54 -20.63 -8.02 5.66
CA GLU A 54 -21.65 -7.41 4.83
C GLU A 54 -21.07 -7.03 3.47
N LEU A 55 -21.91 -7.11 2.43
CA LEU A 55 -21.56 -6.66 1.08
C LEU A 55 -21.73 -5.14 0.91
N LEU A 56 -22.52 -4.53 1.79
CA LEU A 56 -22.84 -3.10 1.77
C LEU A 56 -22.18 -2.41 2.96
N PHE A 57 -21.67 -1.20 2.74
CA PHE A 57 -21.09 -0.44 3.83
C PHE A 57 -22.19 -0.01 4.81
N ARG A 58 -22.01 -0.41 6.06
CA ARG A 58 -22.85 -0.09 7.21
C ARG A 58 -22.14 0.90 8.14
N PRO A 59 -22.66 2.12 8.36
CA PRO A 59 -21.99 3.15 9.16
C PRO A 59 -21.85 2.85 10.66
N ASP A 60 -22.55 1.83 11.15
CA ASP A 60 -22.55 1.29 12.51
C ASP A 60 -21.50 0.20 12.74
N LEU A 61 -20.83 -0.28 11.69
CA LEU A 61 -19.76 -1.28 11.78
C LEU A 61 -18.38 -0.64 11.73
N MET A 62 -17.37 -1.44 12.09
CA MET A 62 -15.96 -1.03 12.06
C MET A 62 -15.26 -1.57 10.81
N TYR A 63 -14.41 -0.73 10.23
CA TYR A 63 -13.66 -1.04 9.02
C TYR A 63 -12.21 -0.62 9.20
N TYR A 64 -11.31 -1.27 8.48
CA TYR A 64 -9.91 -0.91 8.37
C TYR A 64 -9.50 -0.78 6.91
N TRP A 65 -8.46 0.02 6.66
CA TRP A 65 -7.87 0.15 5.33
C TRP A 65 -7.09 -1.11 4.98
N SER A 66 -7.33 -1.67 3.79
CA SER A 66 -6.47 -2.72 3.27
C SER A 66 -5.11 -2.13 2.91
N HIS A 67 -4.01 -2.77 3.33
CA HIS A 67 -2.70 -2.49 2.73
C HIS A 67 -2.71 -2.98 1.28
N THR A 68 -2.85 -2.06 0.33
CA THR A 68 -2.76 -2.31 -1.13
C THR A 68 -1.36 -2.08 -1.67
N GLU A 69 -0.34 -2.03 -0.82
CA GLU A 69 1.00 -2.23 -1.34
C GLU A 69 1.03 -3.66 -1.86
N THR A 70 1.01 -3.80 -3.19
CA THR A 70 1.44 -5.02 -3.85
C THR A 70 2.78 -5.32 -3.19
N SER A 71 2.84 -6.35 -2.36
CA SER A 71 4.09 -6.76 -1.73
C SER A 71 5.04 -6.86 -2.89
N ALA A 72 6.03 -5.97 -2.99
CA ALA A 72 6.94 -5.94 -4.12
C ALA A 72 7.40 -7.38 -4.26
N SER A 73 6.90 -8.04 -5.31
CA SER A 73 6.95 -9.50 -5.49
C SER A 73 8.34 -9.88 -5.10
N GLN A 74 8.49 -10.59 -3.96
CA GLN A 74 9.75 -10.81 -3.25
C GLN A 74 10.84 -10.71 -4.29
N ILE A 75 11.57 -9.58 -4.30
CA ILE A 75 12.72 -9.46 -5.18
C ILE A 75 13.45 -10.75 -4.91
N LEU A 76 13.53 -11.61 -5.92
CA LEU A 76 14.33 -12.82 -5.89
C LEU A 76 15.74 -12.29 -5.72
N THR A 77 16.09 -11.88 -4.50
CA THR A 77 17.45 -11.66 -4.09
C THR A 77 18.06 -13.01 -4.42
N PRO A 78 19.03 -13.04 -5.36
CA PRO A 78 19.73 -14.29 -5.64
C PRO A 78 20.14 -14.81 -4.28
N GLY A 79 19.61 -15.97 -3.90
CA GLY A 79 19.84 -16.50 -2.57
C GLY A 79 21.34 -16.50 -2.28
N LYS A 80 21.71 -16.41 -0.99
CA LYS A 80 23.10 -16.38 -0.53
C LYS A 80 23.99 -17.26 -1.41
N LEU A 81 24.89 -16.64 -2.18
CA LEU A 81 25.83 -17.35 -3.04
C LEU A 81 26.56 -18.39 -2.19
N SER A 82 26.50 -19.66 -2.61
CA SER A 82 27.31 -20.70 -1.96
C SER A 82 28.78 -20.26 -2.03
N PRO A 83 29.56 -20.41 -0.94
CA PRO A 83 31.01 -20.18 -0.99
C PRO A 83 31.74 -21.02 -2.04
N SER A 84 31.10 -22.08 -2.56
CA SER A 84 31.63 -22.88 -3.68
C SER A 84 31.42 -22.26 -5.07
N ALA A 85 30.54 -21.28 -5.19
CA ALA A 85 30.28 -20.55 -6.44
C ALA A 85 31.23 -19.37 -6.64
N TRP A 86 32.05 -19.04 -5.62
CA TRP A 86 33.01 -17.96 -5.68
C TRP A 86 34.30 -18.27 -4.92
N PRO A 87 35.49 -18.13 -5.54
CA PRO A 87 35.71 -17.72 -6.93
C PRO A 87 35.61 -18.90 -7.91
N PRO A 88 35.13 -18.68 -9.16
CA PRO A 88 35.17 -19.70 -10.20
C PRO A 88 36.63 -20.14 -10.49
N SER A 89 36.86 -21.38 -10.90
CA SER A 89 38.22 -21.96 -11.04
C SER A 89 39.15 -21.17 -11.96
N ASN A 90 38.60 -20.40 -12.89
CA ASN A 90 39.31 -19.52 -13.82
C ASN A 90 39.63 -18.13 -13.24
N PHE A 91 39.14 -17.78 -12.05
CA PHE A 91 39.40 -16.49 -11.41
C PHE A 91 40.89 -16.32 -11.04
N ALA A 92 41.54 -17.42 -10.64
CA ALA A 92 42.98 -17.43 -10.37
C ALA A 92 43.81 -17.18 -11.64
N GLU A 93 43.38 -17.73 -12.78
CA GLU A 93 44.02 -17.49 -14.09
C GLU A 93 43.83 -16.03 -14.55
N LEU A 94 42.64 -15.46 -14.32
CA LEU A 94 42.35 -14.06 -14.67
C LEU A 94 43.22 -13.08 -13.87
N ILE A 95 43.38 -13.31 -12.55
CA ILE A 95 44.24 -12.49 -11.68
C ILE A 95 45.72 -12.65 -12.05
N SER A 96 46.16 -13.85 -12.43
CA SER A 96 47.53 -14.08 -12.89
C SER A 96 47.87 -13.37 -14.20
N SER A 97 46.87 -13.07 -15.04
CA SER A 97 47.07 -12.33 -16.31
C SER A 97 47.09 -10.80 -16.13
N ALA A 98 46.61 -10.29 -14.99
CA ALA A 98 46.66 -8.88 -14.64
C ALA A 98 48.03 -8.53 -14.03
N ARG A 99 48.93 -8.01 -14.86
CA ARG A 99 50.27 -7.54 -14.47
C ARG A 99 50.20 -6.65 -13.21
N PRO A 100 50.97 -6.93 -12.12
CA PRO A 100 51.01 -6.07 -10.95
C PRO A 100 51.88 -4.84 -11.26
N GLY A 101 51.27 -3.66 -11.39
CA GLY A 101 52.05 -2.47 -11.71
C GLY A 101 51.24 -1.19 -11.87
N ALA A 102 50.43 -0.81 -10.88
CA ALA A 102 49.98 0.57 -10.75
C ALA A 102 50.05 0.95 -9.27
N LYS A 103 51.19 1.51 -8.86
CA LYS A 103 51.32 2.20 -7.57
C LYS A 103 50.60 3.54 -7.71
N TYR A 104 49.51 3.72 -7.00
CA TYR A 104 48.92 5.04 -6.79
C TYR A 104 49.62 5.67 -5.59
N THR A 105 50.41 6.72 -5.84
CA THR A 105 50.99 7.57 -4.81
C THR A 105 50.02 8.72 -4.57
N GLU A 106 49.50 8.83 -3.35
CA GLU A 106 48.68 9.97 -2.89
C GLU A 106 49.55 11.24 -2.79
N ALA A 107 49.00 12.37 -3.23
CA ALA A 107 49.47 13.73 -2.96
C ALA A 107 48.26 14.62 -2.68
#